data_AF-A0A5Q4Z3Y6-F1
#
_entry.id   AF-A0A5Q4Z3Y6-F1
#
_cell.length_a   1.000
_cell.length_b   1.000
_cell.length_c   1.000
_cell.angle_alpha   90.00
_cell.angle_beta   90.00
_cell.angle_gamma   90.00
#
_symmetry.space_group_name_H-M   'P 1'
#
loop_
_entity.id
_entity.type
_entity.pdbx_description
1 polymer ?
#
loop_
_entity_poly.entity_id
_entity_poly.type
_entity_poly.pdbx_seq_one_letter_code
_entity_poly.pdbx_strand_id
1 'polypeptide(L)'
;MFDFVKKIIAKKSCKPTKGFFVHIPKTAGTSFRKGLEHEVNVVTDYPKTQSEMVKRVIYDKKDKYGFFQELKVENSWLAGHVSFRKYSSIYSPLAVCTFLRDPVEQVLSHYNHFVTHSNYNKGLKHFIGESRFCNVQSKYLSGVPIELLGCVGIQENYSESLDIINHHFNLNLCNGSSNVNNSKTVASQDLDKDLLDLVLSKNMDDVNLYQKAKLLFTARYEVFAHSKYEWVHGYYSLDGSILSGIAYFSKSETPVDLELEVNGVVIEKLTAKESAKTELDLLLPRLAHVAFSADLSAIGDLNSLVVYVSGTRQQLKLL
;
A
#
# COMPACT_ATOMS: atom_id res chain seq x y z
N MET A 1 -40.38 19.76 15.26
CA MET A 1 -39.33 20.21 14.32
C MET A 1 -37.95 20.36 14.98
N PHE A 2 -37.83 20.43 16.32
CA PHE A 2 -36.54 20.48 17.02
C PHE A 2 -35.91 19.13 17.41
N ASP A 3 -36.64 18.01 17.28
CA ASP A 3 -36.11 16.66 17.59
C ASP A 3 -35.63 15.84 16.38
N PHE A 4 -35.83 16.34 15.15
CA PHE A 4 -35.39 15.64 13.94
C PHE A 4 -33.90 15.91 13.63
N VAL A 5 -33.37 17.07 14.05
CA VAL A 5 -31.95 17.43 13.86
C VAL A 5 -31.03 16.72 14.87
N LYS A 6 -31.55 16.29 16.03
CA LYS A 6 -30.78 15.52 17.02
C LYS A 6 -30.55 14.05 16.66
N LYS A 7 -31.25 13.51 15.66
CA LYS A 7 -31.17 12.08 15.28
C LYS A 7 -30.23 11.77 14.10
N ILE A 8 -29.86 12.75 13.29
CA ILE A 8 -28.91 12.57 12.16
C ILE A 8 -27.45 12.80 12.60
N ILE A 9 -27.24 13.43 13.76
CA ILE A 9 -25.92 13.53 14.43
C ILE A 9 -25.89 12.54 15.62
N ALA A 10 -26.48 11.36 15.44
CA ALA A 10 -26.12 10.22 16.27
C ALA A 10 -24.70 9.84 15.87
N LYS A 11 -23.71 10.27 16.67
CA LYS A 11 -22.32 9.82 16.68
C LYS A 11 -22.24 8.40 16.10
N LYS A 12 -21.86 8.27 14.82
CA LYS A 12 -21.20 7.04 14.37
C LYS A 12 -20.02 6.93 15.30
N SER A 13 -20.02 5.93 16.17
CA SER A 13 -18.89 5.63 17.03
C SER A 13 -17.72 5.29 16.10
N CYS A 14 -16.96 6.31 15.74
CA CYS A 14 -15.82 6.21 14.86
C CYS A 14 -14.75 5.49 15.67
N LYS A 15 -14.54 4.19 15.40
CA LYS A 15 -13.38 3.50 15.97
C LYS A 15 -12.14 4.33 15.62
N PRO A 16 -11.18 4.50 16.52
CA PRO A 16 -9.96 5.24 16.23
C PRO A 16 -9.26 4.61 15.01
N THR A 17 -9.07 5.39 13.95
CA THR A 17 -8.48 4.96 12.69
C THR A 17 -6.97 5.10 12.83
N LYS A 18 -6.33 4.09 13.41
CA LYS A 18 -4.86 4.04 13.45
C LYS A 18 -4.39 3.68 12.05
N GLY A 19 -3.66 4.59 11.44
CA GLY A 19 -3.03 4.32 10.16
C GLY A 19 -1.52 4.48 10.22
N PHE A 20 -0.86 3.82 9.28
CA PHE A 20 0.53 4.03 8.97
C PHE A 20 0.65 4.44 7.52
N PHE A 21 1.07 5.68 7.30
CA PHE A 21 1.41 6.17 5.99
C PHE A 21 2.89 5.91 5.70
N VAL A 22 3.15 4.88 4.88
CA VAL A 22 4.48 4.64 4.31
C VAL A 22 4.72 5.71 3.25
N HIS A 23 5.33 6.82 3.66
CA HIS A 23 5.57 7.96 2.77
C HIS A 23 6.81 7.68 1.92
N ILE A 24 6.59 7.27 0.68
CA ILE A 24 7.66 7.06 -0.29
C ILE A 24 8.06 8.43 -0.89
N PRO A 25 9.36 8.76 -0.99
CA PRO A 25 9.79 10.02 -1.57
C PRO A 25 9.22 10.23 -2.97
N LYS A 26 8.66 11.43 -3.19
CA LYS A 26 8.22 11.95 -4.50
C LYS A 26 7.02 11.24 -5.15
N THR A 27 6.16 10.63 -4.35
CA THR A 27 4.89 10.02 -4.77
C THR A 27 3.66 10.80 -4.28
N ALA A 28 3.71 12.14 -4.33
CA ALA A 28 2.66 13.05 -3.79
C ALA A 28 2.37 12.95 -2.28
N GLY A 29 3.17 12.21 -1.51
CA GLY A 29 2.91 12.00 -0.08
C GLY A 29 2.96 13.23 0.82
N THR A 30 3.52 14.36 0.36
CA THR A 30 3.48 15.62 1.15
C THR A 30 2.08 16.23 1.17
N SER A 31 1.38 16.24 0.03
CA SER A 31 0.00 16.73 -0.05
C SER A 31 -0.93 15.84 0.76
N PHE A 32 -0.74 14.52 0.66
CA PHE A 32 -1.49 13.56 1.47
C PHE A 32 -1.26 13.76 2.97
N ARG A 33 0.01 13.82 3.43
CA ARG A 33 0.33 14.05 4.85
C ARG A 33 -0.30 15.34 5.37
N LYS A 34 -0.22 16.44 4.61
CA LYS A 34 -0.84 17.71 5.03
C LYS A 34 -2.34 17.59 5.16
N GLY A 35 -3.01 16.93 4.21
CA GLY A 35 -4.43 16.62 4.32
C GLY A 35 -4.74 15.80 5.57
N LEU A 36 -3.92 14.79 5.85
CA LEU A 36 -4.06 13.93 7.03
C LEU A 36 -3.91 14.71 8.34
N GLU A 37 -2.96 15.64 8.41
CA GLU A 37 -2.73 16.53 9.57
C GLU A 37 -3.92 17.43 9.92
N HIS A 38 -4.86 17.64 8.98
CA HIS A 38 -6.10 18.38 9.24
C HIS A 38 -7.20 17.51 9.88
N GLU A 39 -7.16 16.19 9.69
CA GLU A 39 -8.21 15.27 10.15
C GLU A 39 -7.82 14.48 11.41
N VAL A 40 -6.54 14.18 11.57
CA VAL A 40 -6.03 13.31 12.65
C VAL A 40 -4.70 13.82 13.20
N ASN A 41 -4.35 13.37 14.42
CA ASN A 41 -3.00 13.59 14.93
C ASN A 41 -2.00 12.77 14.11
N VAL A 42 -0.97 13.41 13.56
CA VAL A 42 0.08 12.74 12.78
C VAL A 42 1.39 12.78 13.56
N VAL A 43 1.84 11.59 13.96
CA VAL A 43 3.16 11.32 14.53
C VAL A 43 4.13 11.04 13.39
N THR A 44 5.28 11.71 13.38
CA THR A 44 6.20 11.71 12.25
C THR A 44 7.50 10.97 12.52
N ASP A 45 7.96 10.19 11.54
CA ASP A 45 9.27 9.54 11.53
C ASP A 45 10.03 9.84 10.23
N TYR A 46 10.49 11.09 10.13
CA TYR A 46 11.36 11.56 9.05
C TYR A 46 12.75 11.85 9.60
N PRO A 47 13.86 11.54 8.91
CA PRO A 47 15.23 11.68 9.45
C PRO A 47 15.62 13.04 10.08
N LYS A 48 14.88 14.13 9.82
CA LYS A 48 15.12 15.47 10.38
C LYS A 48 13.96 16.07 11.18
N THR A 49 12.78 15.48 11.10
CA THR A 49 11.54 16.05 11.66
C THR A 49 10.72 14.96 12.33
N GLN A 50 11.36 14.21 13.23
CA GLN A 50 10.73 13.16 14.02
C GLN A 50 9.94 13.78 15.16
N SER A 51 8.76 13.25 15.45
CA SER A 51 8.05 13.61 16.68
C SER A 51 8.86 13.15 17.90
N GLU A 52 8.78 13.91 19.00
CA GLU A 52 9.49 13.60 20.25
C GLU A 52 9.18 12.18 20.76
N MET A 53 7.92 11.74 20.63
CA MET A 53 7.50 10.37 20.96
C MET A 53 8.28 9.32 20.17
N VAL A 54 8.45 9.51 18.85
CA VAL A 54 9.20 8.57 18.00
C VAL A 54 10.66 8.53 18.43
N LYS A 55 11.29 9.70 18.60
CA LYS A 55 12.68 9.79 19.04
C LYS A 55 12.90 9.05 20.36
N ARG A 56 12.11 9.42 21.39
CA ARG A 56 12.21 8.83 22.73
C ARG A 56 11.92 7.33 22.75
N VAL A 57 10.84 6.88 22.11
CA VAL A 57 10.34 5.51 22.31
C VAL A 57 10.92 4.53 21.29
N ILE A 58 11.03 4.92 20.02
CA ILE A 58 11.55 4.05 18.95
C ILE A 58 13.06 4.09 18.86
N TYR A 59 13.69 5.26 18.95
CA TYR A 59 15.15 5.37 18.76
C TYR A 59 15.92 5.20 20.07
N ASP A 60 15.53 5.91 21.13
CA ASP A 60 16.28 5.86 22.40
C ASP A 60 15.96 4.58 23.18
N LYS A 61 14.67 4.28 23.42
CA LYS A 61 14.24 3.08 24.18
C LYS A 61 14.18 1.80 23.35
N LYS A 62 14.08 1.89 22.02
CA LYS A 62 13.89 0.75 21.11
C LYS A 62 12.64 -0.10 21.42
N ASP A 63 11.58 0.54 21.91
CA ASP A 63 10.36 -0.13 22.38
C ASP A 63 9.18 0.09 21.41
N LYS A 64 9.10 -0.76 20.37
CA LYS A 64 7.99 -0.68 19.40
C LYS A 64 6.62 -0.92 20.05
N TYR A 65 6.56 -1.80 21.05
CA TYR A 65 5.30 -2.13 21.70
C TYR A 65 4.81 -0.99 22.59
N GLY A 66 5.69 -0.37 23.39
CA GLY A 66 5.39 0.85 24.13
C GLY A 66 4.98 2.00 23.21
N PHE A 67 5.65 2.15 22.06
CA PHE A 67 5.24 3.13 21.06
C PHE A 67 3.82 2.87 20.54
N PHE A 68 3.49 1.61 20.23
CA PHE A 68 2.13 1.23 19.82
C PHE A 68 1.10 1.52 20.92
N GLN A 69 1.45 1.31 22.19
CA GLN A 69 0.60 1.62 23.33
C GLN A 69 0.33 3.13 23.46
N GLU A 70 1.36 3.97 23.35
CA GLU A 70 1.22 5.44 23.39
C GLU A 70 0.34 5.94 22.24
N LEU A 71 0.54 5.42 21.01
CA LEU A 71 -0.33 5.73 19.86
C LEU A 71 -1.80 5.33 20.06
N LYS A 72 -2.09 4.32 20.90
CA LYS A 72 -3.48 3.89 21.13
C LYS A 72 -4.30 4.97 21.81
N VAL A 73 -3.67 5.77 22.66
CA VAL A 73 -4.34 6.79 23.47
C VAL A 73 -4.72 8.00 22.62
N GLU A 74 -3.95 8.31 21.58
CA GLU A 74 -4.03 9.60 20.89
C GLU A 74 -4.79 9.60 19.54
N ASN A 75 -5.47 8.50 19.16
CA ASN A 75 -6.11 8.34 17.83
C ASN A 75 -5.23 8.89 16.68
N SER A 76 -4.01 8.36 16.58
CA SER A 76 -2.96 8.96 15.76
C SER A 76 -2.55 8.09 14.57
N TRP A 77 -2.08 8.76 13.53
CA TRP A 77 -1.40 8.15 12.39
C TRP A 77 0.10 8.30 12.51
N LEU A 78 0.83 7.28 12.07
CA LEU A 78 2.27 7.38 11.84
C LEU A 78 2.52 7.74 10.38
N ALA A 79 3.40 8.71 10.11
CA ALA A 79 3.84 9.03 8.75
C ALA A 79 5.36 9.21 8.69
N GLY A 80 6.05 8.58 7.75
CA GLY A 80 7.51 8.67 7.70
C GLY A 80 8.15 8.16 6.44
N HIS A 81 9.37 8.63 6.18
CA HIS A 81 10.25 8.10 5.14
C HIS A 81 10.96 6.84 5.63
N VAL A 82 10.19 5.79 5.90
CA VAL A 82 10.67 4.51 6.44
C VAL A 82 10.04 3.32 5.72
N SER A 83 10.76 2.20 5.68
CA SER A 83 10.21 0.94 5.14
C SER A 83 9.07 0.41 6.01
N PHE A 84 8.08 -0.22 5.37
CA PHE A 84 7.00 -0.95 6.03
C PHE A 84 7.51 -1.89 7.12
N ARG A 85 8.60 -2.64 6.86
CA ARG A 85 9.21 -3.58 7.82
C ARG A 85 9.54 -2.97 9.17
N LYS A 86 9.83 -1.66 9.23
CA LYS A 86 10.16 -1.01 10.50
C LYS A 86 9.02 -1.15 11.50
N TYR A 87 7.77 -1.14 11.02
CA TYR A 87 6.57 -1.08 11.84
C TYR A 87 5.58 -2.22 11.58
N SER A 88 5.93 -3.21 10.77
CA SER A 88 5.06 -4.35 10.44
C SER A 88 4.61 -5.17 11.65
N SER A 89 5.43 -5.21 12.71
CA SER A 89 5.11 -5.91 13.96
C SER A 89 4.07 -5.21 14.84
N ILE A 90 3.70 -3.95 14.52
CA ILE A 90 2.70 -3.17 15.28
C ILE A 90 1.60 -2.57 14.40
N TYR A 91 1.75 -2.60 13.07
CA TYR A 91 0.71 -2.23 12.11
C TYR A 91 0.35 -3.41 11.22
N SER A 92 -0.94 -3.75 11.20
CA SER A 92 -1.50 -4.65 10.20
C SER A 92 -1.34 -4.04 8.80
N PRO A 93 -1.10 -4.84 7.74
CA PRO A 93 -1.16 -4.36 6.36
C PRO A 93 -2.45 -3.58 6.04
N LEU A 94 -3.59 -3.96 6.63
CA LEU A 94 -4.87 -3.25 6.47
C LEU A 94 -4.87 -1.81 7.01
N ALA A 95 -4.00 -1.52 7.97
CA ALA A 95 -3.83 -0.19 8.54
C ALA A 95 -2.82 0.67 7.76
N VAL A 96 -2.25 0.14 6.67
CA VAL A 96 -1.22 0.84 5.90
C VAL A 96 -1.83 1.52 4.67
N CYS A 97 -1.40 2.75 4.47
CA CYS A 97 -1.62 3.52 3.26
C CYS A 97 -0.27 3.90 2.65
N THR A 98 -0.19 3.95 1.32
CA THR A 98 0.96 4.49 0.60
C THR A 98 0.52 5.06 -0.75
N PHE A 99 1.39 5.81 -1.40
CA PHE A 99 1.21 6.25 -2.78
C PHE A 99 2.40 5.80 -3.62
N LEU A 100 2.11 5.27 -4.81
CA LEU A 100 3.08 5.00 -5.84
C LEU A 100 2.96 6.03 -6.98
N ARG A 101 4.00 6.09 -7.79
CA ARG A 101 4.09 6.93 -8.98
C ARG A 101 4.81 6.16 -10.08
N ASP A 102 4.58 6.52 -11.33
CA ASP A 102 5.38 5.98 -12.44
C ASP A 102 6.88 6.04 -12.10
N PRO A 103 7.64 4.93 -12.24
CA PRO A 103 9.03 4.86 -11.79
C PRO A 103 9.95 5.88 -12.46
N VAL A 104 9.73 6.18 -13.76
CA VAL A 104 10.53 7.18 -14.46
C VAL A 104 10.25 8.57 -13.89
N GLU A 105 8.97 8.92 -13.77
CA GLU A 105 8.54 10.19 -13.18
C GLU A 105 8.97 10.36 -11.72
N GLN A 106 9.00 9.28 -10.95
CA GLN A 106 9.47 9.27 -9.56
C GLN A 106 10.97 9.57 -9.50
N VAL A 107 11.79 8.89 -10.30
CA VAL A 107 13.26 9.10 -10.35
C VAL A 107 13.59 10.53 -10.77
N LEU A 108 12.96 11.05 -11.83
CA LEU A 108 13.20 12.41 -12.29
C LEU A 108 12.77 13.45 -11.25
N SER A 109 11.63 13.24 -10.59
CA SER A 109 11.19 14.11 -9.51
C SER A 109 12.15 14.09 -8.31
N HIS A 110 12.76 12.94 -8.05
CA HIS A 110 13.73 12.77 -6.98
C HIS A 110 15.05 13.48 -7.31
N TYR A 111 15.57 13.28 -8.52
CA TYR A 111 16.73 14.00 -9.02
C TYR A 111 16.53 15.52 -8.95
N ASN A 112 15.43 16.03 -9.53
CA ASN A 112 15.12 17.46 -9.51
C ASN A 112 15.05 18.00 -8.08
N HIS A 113 14.47 17.25 -7.14
CA HIS A 113 14.44 17.65 -5.73
C HIS A 113 15.84 17.71 -5.09
N PHE A 114 16.71 16.75 -5.41
CA PHE A 114 18.08 16.72 -4.90
C PHE A 114 18.92 17.86 -5.45
N VAL A 115 18.79 18.17 -6.75
CA VAL A 115 19.45 19.33 -7.38
C VAL A 115 19.00 20.63 -6.71
N THR A 116 17.70 20.80 -6.52
CA THR A 116 17.12 22.06 -6.03
C THR A 116 17.24 22.27 -4.51
N HIS A 117 17.14 21.20 -3.70
CA HIS A 117 17.03 21.31 -2.23
C HIS A 117 18.17 20.64 -1.47
N SER A 118 19.02 19.85 -2.13
CA SER A 118 20.10 19.08 -1.49
C SER A 118 21.49 19.39 -2.05
N ASN A 119 21.63 20.46 -2.85
CA ASN A 119 22.89 20.87 -3.49
C ASN A 119 23.55 19.74 -4.28
N TYR A 120 22.76 18.85 -4.88
CA TYR A 120 23.29 17.77 -5.70
C TYR A 120 23.78 18.32 -7.03
N ASN A 121 25.07 18.18 -7.31
CA ASN A 121 25.76 18.82 -8.44
C ASN A 121 26.18 17.83 -9.55
N LYS A 122 25.87 16.54 -9.40
CA LYS A 122 26.17 15.53 -10.42
C LYS A 122 25.01 15.41 -11.39
N GLY A 123 25.30 14.95 -12.62
CA GLY A 123 24.27 14.77 -13.65
C GLY A 123 23.32 13.60 -13.39
N LEU A 124 22.19 13.59 -14.08
CA LEU A 124 21.13 12.58 -13.96
C LEU A 124 21.65 11.15 -14.13
N LYS A 125 22.53 10.89 -15.10
CA LYS A 125 23.12 9.55 -15.32
C LYS A 125 23.85 9.02 -14.07
N HIS A 126 24.56 9.89 -13.36
CA HIS A 126 25.21 9.51 -12.10
C HIS A 126 24.17 9.23 -11.01
N PHE A 127 23.14 10.07 -10.90
CA PHE A 127 22.06 9.88 -9.93
C PHE A 127 21.36 8.52 -10.11
N ILE A 128 21.01 8.16 -11.34
CA ILE A 128 20.39 6.85 -11.67
C ILE A 128 21.32 5.68 -11.30
N GLY A 129 22.64 5.87 -11.42
CA GLY A 129 23.63 4.84 -11.08
C GLY A 129 23.80 4.59 -9.58
N GLU A 130 23.34 5.49 -8.71
CA GLU A 130 23.47 5.33 -7.27
C GLU A 130 22.40 4.37 -6.73
N SER A 131 22.83 3.27 -6.10
CA SER A 131 21.95 2.22 -5.59
C SER A 131 20.88 2.73 -4.62
N ARG A 132 21.14 3.81 -3.87
CA ARG A 132 20.17 4.42 -2.95
C ARG A 132 18.97 5.08 -3.65
N PHE A 133 19.07 5.37 -4.94
CA PHE A 133 17.98 5.97 -5.74
C PHE A 133 17.31 4.97 -6.68
N CYS A 134 17.76 3.73 -6.70
CA CYS A 134 17.17 2.64 -7.48
C CYS A 134 16.09 1.89 -6.67
N ASN A 135 15.02 1.45 -7.31
CA ASN A 135 13.94 0.63 -6.73
C ASN A 135 13.42 1.18 -5.39
N VAL A 136 13.27 2.50 -5.30
CA VAL A 136 12.93 3.18 -4.04
C VAL A 136 11.56 2.74 -3.56
N GLN A 137 10.57 2.62 -4.45
CA GLN A 137 9.20 2.28 -4.06
C GLN A 137 9.14 0.84 -3.50
N SER A 138 9.80 -0.09 -4.18
CA SER A 138 9.89 -1.51 -3.80
C SER A 138 10.68 -1.71 -2.51
N LYS A 139 11.75 -0.94 -2.28
CA LYS A 139 12.50 -0.98 -1.01
C LYS A 139 11.64 -0.57 0.18
N TYR A 140 10.83 0.47 0.01
CA TYR A 140 9.93 0.95 1.07
C TYR A 140 8.82 -0.06 1.37
N LEU A 141 8.29 -0.74 0.36
CA LEU A 141 7.23 -1.76 0.52
C LEU A 141 7.76 -3.19 0.66
N SER A 142 9.08 -3.37 0.78
CA SER A 142 9.66 -4.69 0.95
C SER A 142 9.07 -5.42 2.16
N GLY A 143 8.84 -6.73 2.03
CA GLY A 143 8.27 -7.54 3.10
C GLY A 143 6.75 -7.47 3.25
N VAL A 144 6.01 -6.98 2.24
CA VAL A 144 4.56 -7.12 2.17
C VAL A 144 4.09 -7.18 0.72
N PRO A 145 3.27 -8.17 0.33
CA PRO A 145 2.56 -8.12 -0.94
C PRO A 145 1.61 -6.92 -0.96
N ILE A 146 1.66 -6.09 -2.00
CA ILE A 146 0.87 -4.85 -2.08
C ILE A 146 -0.64 -5.10 -2.03
N GLU A 147 -1.09 -6.28 -2.44
CA GLU A 147 -2.50 -6.68 -2.40
C GLU A 147 -3.04 -6.79 -0.98
N LEU A 148 -2.15 -7.01 0.00
CA LEU A 148 -2.52 -7.05 1.42
C LEU A 148 -2.63 -5.68 2.07
N LEU A 149 -2.04 -4.65 1.47
CA LEU A 149 -2.07 -3.28 2.00
C LEU A 149 -3.50 -2.73 1.95
N GLY A 150 -3.87 -1.99 2.99
CA GLY A 150 -5.17 -1.33 3.12
C GLY A 150 -5.46 -0.45 1.91
N CYS A 151 -4.58 0.51 1.63
CA CYS A 151 -4.69 1.34 0.43
C CYS A 151 -3.33 1.58 -0.25
N VAL A 152 -3.32 1.51 -1.58
CA VAL A 152 -2.20 1.90 -2.43
C VAL A 152 -2.74 2.91 -3.43
N GLY A 153 -2.44 4.19 -3.23
CA GLY A 153 -2.82 5.25 -4.14
C GLY A 153 -1.86 5.34 -5.33
N ILE A 154 -2.37 5.87 -6.44
CA ILE A 154 -1.60 6.16 -7.65
C ILE A 154 -1.55 7.67 -7.83
N GLN A 155 -0.35 8.24 -7.92
CA GLN A 155 -0.17 9.69 -7.99
C GLN A 155 -0.95 10.32 -9.15
N GLU A 156 -0.97 9.65 -10.31
CA GLU A 156 -1.66 10.10 -11.51
C GLU A 156 -3.20 10.06 -11.35
N ASN A 157 -3.72 9.28 -10.40
CA ASN A 157 -5.13 9.15 -10.03
C ASN A 157 -5.35 9.58 -8.56
N TYR A 158 -4.78 10.71 -8.18
CA TYR A 158 -4.74 11.14 -6.78
C TYR A 158 -6.13 11.35 -6.18
N SER A 159 -7.05 11.95 -6.93
CA SER A 159 -8.43 12.20 -6.49
C SER A 159 -9.15 10.88 -6.15
N GLU A 160 -9.12 9.94 -7.08
CA GLU A 160 -9.73 8.62 -6.94
C GLU A 160 -9.04 7.81 -5.84
N SER A 161 -7.74 8.01 -5.65
CA SER A 161 -7.00 7.43 -4.53
C SER A 161 -7.49 7.96 -3.19
N LEU A 162 -7.77 9.26 -3.07
CA LEU A 162 -8.36 9.82 -1.86
C LEU A 162 -9.75 9.25 -1.58
N ASP A 163 -10.58 9.00 -2.60
CA ASP A 163 -11.91 8.42 -2.41
C ASP A 163 -11.83 7.04 -1.73
N ILE A 164 -10.96 6.16 -2.24
CA ILE A 164 -10.74 4.82 -1.64
C ILE A 164 -10.18 4.95 -0.22
N ILE A 165 -9.19 5.82 -0.01
CA ILE A 165 -8.55 6.02 1.30
C ILE A 165 -9.56 6.54 2.33
N ASN A 166 -10.34 7.56 1.95
CA ASN A 166 -11.39 8.13 2.80
C ASN A 166 -12.42 7.07 3.17
N HIS A 167 -12.84 6.24 2.21
CA HIS A 167 -13.78 5.15 2.48
C HIS A 167 -13.20 4.07 3.40
N HIS A 168 -11.96 3.63 3.16
CA HIS A 168 -11.31 2.55 3.92
C HIS A 168 -11.02 2.97 5.35
N PHE A 169 -10.45 4.17 5.53
CA PHE A 169 -10.02 4.69 6.82
C PHE A 169 -11.04 5.61 7.47
N ASN A 170 -12.22 5.80 6.89
CA ASN A 170 -13.27 6.71 7.38
C ASN A 170 -12.72 8.12 7.69
N LEU A 171 -11.98 8.67 6.73
CA LEU A 171 -11.41 10.02 6.75
C LEU A 171 -12.20 10.94 5.81
N ASN A 172 -12.02 12.27 5.93
CA ASN A 172 -12.60 13.25 5.00
C ASN A 172 -11.51 14.13 4.39
N LEU A 173 -10.50 13.50 3.78
CA LEU A 173 -9.42 14.22 3.12
C LEU A 173 -9.93 14.89 1.84
N CYS A 174 -9.69 16.19 1.72
CA CYS A 174 -10.01 16.94 0.51
C CYS A 174 -8.81 16.94 -0.45
N ASN A 175 -9.09 17.08 -1.75
CA ASN A 175 -8.10 17.45 -2.75
C ASN A 175 -7.60 18.87 -2.49
N GLY A 176 -6.63 19.00 -1.59
CA GLY A 176 -5.88 20.24 -1.44
C GLY A 176 -5.06 20.47 -2.70
N SER A 177 -5.35 21.55 -3.44
CA SER A 177 -4.51 22.04 -4.54
C SER A 177 -3.14 22.46 -3.98
N SER A 178 -2.23 21.51 -3.83
CA SER A 178 -0.92 21.75 -3.23
C SER A 178 0.19 21.38 -4.21
N ASN A 179 0.72 22.42 -4.84
CA ASN A 179 2.02 22.55 -5.49
C ASN A 179 2.38 21.48 -6.54
N VAL A 180 1.87 21.67 -7.75
CA VAL A 180 2.59 21.24 -8.96
C VAL A 180 3.88 22.07 -9.00
N ASN A 181 5.00 21.48 -8.61
CA ASN A 181 6.28 22.16 -8.69
C ASN A 181 6.65 22.28 -10.18
N ASN A 182 6.29 23.40 -10.80
CA ASN A 182 6.44 23.64 -12.24
C ASN A 182 7.91 23.82 -12.66
N SER A 183 8.84 24.01 -11.73
CA SER A 183 10.29 24.04 -12.02
C SER A 183 10.88 22.63 -12.02
N LYS A 184 10.80 21.96 -13.18
CA LYS A 184 11.54 20.72 -13.43
C LYS A 184 12.88 21.06 -14.09
N THR A 185 14.00 20.60 -13.51
CA THR A 185 15.32 20.70 -14.17
C THR A 185 15.41 19.73 -15.33
N VAL A 186 14.82 18.54 -15.18
CA VAL A 186 14.67 17.54 -16.24
C VAL A 186 13.25 17.02 -16.24
N ALA A 187 12.64 16.93 -17.41
CA ALA A 187 11.34 16.29 -17.61
C ALA A 187 11.49 15.02 -18.46
N SER A 188 10.49 14.13 -18.41
CA SER A 188 10.54 12.83 -19.08
C SER A 188 10.64 12.95 -20.60
N GLN A 189 10.01 13.97 -21.18
CA GLN A 189 10.13 14.27 -22.61
C GLN A 189 11.55 14.69 -23.05
N ASP A 190 12.42 15.06 -22.10
CA ASP A 190 13.80 15.47 -22.38
C ASP A 190 14.78 14.29 -22.36
N LEU A 191 14.31 13.07 -22.02
CA LEU A 191 15.16 11.89 -21.97
C LEU A 191 15.38 11.32 -23.36
N ASP A 192 16.65 11.09 -23.71
CA ASP A 192 16.99 10.20 -24.81
C ASP A 192 16.69 8.73 -24.45
N LYS A 193 16.70 7.88 -25.48
CA LYS A 193 16.42 6.46 -25.33
C LYS A 193 17.39 5.76 -24.37
N ASP A 194 18.67 6.09 -24.44
CA ASP A 194 19.71 5.45 -23.62
C ASP A 194 19.52 5.74 -22.13
N LEU A 195 19.15 6.98 -21.78
CA LEU A 195 18.84 7.36 -20.41
C LEU A 195 17.52 6.75 -19.93
N LEU A 196 16.50 6.70 -20.78
CA LEU A 196 15.23 6.03 -20.43
C LEU A 196 15.46 4.54 -20.14
N ASP A 197 16.17 3.84 -21.01
CA ASP A 197 16.51 2.43 -20.85
C ASP A 197 17.37 2.21 -19.58
N LEU A 198 18.27 3.15 -19.27
CA LEU A 198 19.05 3.11 -18.03
C LEU A 198 18.16 3.29 -16.79
N VAL A 199 17.20 4.21 -16.79
CA VAL A 199 16.25 4.38 -15.67
C VAL A 199 15.45 3.11 -15.47
N LEU A 200 14.87 2.57 -16.53
CA LEU A 200 14.02 1.37 -16.47
C LEU A 200 14.81 0.15 -15.98
N SER A 201 15.99 -0.10 -16.55
CA SER A 201 16.83 -1.24 -16.15
C SER A 201 17.31 -1.17 -14.70
N LYS A 202 17.55 0.04 -14.17
CA LYS A 202 17.91 0.26 -12.76
C LYS A 202 16.71 0.23 -11.81
N ASN A 203 15.49 0.31 -12.32
CA ASN A 203 14.27 0.40 -11.53
C ASN A 203 13.23 -0.70 -11.86
N MET A 204 13.69 -1.87 -12.32
CA MET A 204 12.81 -2.94 -12.79
C MET A 204 11.83 -3.45 -11.72
N ASP A 205 12.25 -3.49 -10.45
CA ASP A 205 11.35 -3.91 -9.36
C ASP A 205 10.22 -2.89 -9.18
N ASP A 206 10.55 -1.59 -9.26
CA ASP A 206 9.54 -0.52 -9.20
C ASP A 206 8.62 -0.53 -10.42
N VAL A 207 9.12 -0.88 -11.62
CA VAL A 207 8.29 -1.06 -12.82
C VAL A 207 7.27 -2.17 -12.62
N ASN A 208 7.71 -3.35 -12.18
CA ASN A 208 6.83 -4.48 -11.92
C ASN A 208 5.82 -4.18 -10.80
N LEU A 209 6.30 -3.55 -9.71
CA LEU A 209 5.45 -3.11 -8.59
C LEU A 209 4.38 -2.12 -9.05
N TYR A 210 4.75 -1.12 -9.83
CA TYR A 210 3.85 -0.07 -10.28
C TYR A 210 2.79 -0.59 -11.25
N GLN A 211 3.17 -1.46 -12.19
CA GLN A 211 2.21 -2.12 -13.09
C GLN A 211 1.17 -2.91 -12.31
N LYS A 212 1.62 -3.73 -11.35
CA LYS A 212 0.75 -4.48 -10.45
C LYS A 212 -0.16 -3.57 -9.63
N ALA A 213 0.39 -2.46 -9.11
CA ALA A 213 -0.37 -1.49 -8.33
C ALA A 213 -1.45 -0.78 -9.17
N LYS A 214 -1.18 -0.49 -10.44
CA LYS A 214 -2.21 0.07 -11.35
C LYS A 214 -3.36 -0.89 -11.56
N LEU A 215 -3.08 -2.17 -11.84
CA LEU A 215 -4.13 -3.19 -11.98
C LEU A 215 -4.95 -3.33 -10.69
N LEU A 216 -4.25 -3.41 -9.55
CA LEU A 216 -4.88 -3.45 -8.22
C LEU A 216 -5.75 -2.23 -7.94
N PHE A 217 -5.25 -1.04 -8.27
CA PHE A 217 -5.96 0.21 -8.08
C PHE A 217 -7.24 0.26 -8.92
N THR A 218 -7.16 -0.05 -10.21
CA THR A 218 -8.32 -0.09 -11.11
C THR A 218 -9.38 -1.06 -10.59
N ALA A 219 -8.99 -2.30 -10.26
CA ALA A 219 -9.92 -3.30 -9.74
C ALA A 219 -10.57 -2.85 -8.42
N ARG A 220 -9.80 -2.29 -7.49
CA ARG A 220 -10.32 -1.77 -6.22
C ARG A 220 -11.26 -0.58 -6.43
N TYR A 221 -10.93 0.33 -7.35
CA TYR A 221 -11.76 1.49 -7.65
C TYR A 221 -13.09 1.07 -8.30
N GLU A 222 -13.07 0.09 -9.21
CA GLU A 222 -14.29 -0.46 -9.81
C GLU A 222 -15.22 -1.06 -8.74
N VAL A 223 -14.67 -1.84 -7.81
CA VAL A 223 -15.42 -2.40 -6.68
C VAL A 223 -15.97 -1.29 -5.79
N PHE A 224 -15.16 -0.32 -5.43
CA PHE A 224 -15.58 0.83 -4.63
C PHE A 224 -16.71 1.64 -5.28
N ALA A 225 -16.60 1.91 -6.58
CA ALA A 225 -17.52 2.79 -7.29
C ALA A 225 -18.84 2.09 -7.71
N HIS A 226 -18.80 0.78 -8.00
CA HIS A 226 -19.92 0.11 -8.66
C HIS A 226 -20.43 -1.15 -7.94
N SER A 227 -19.72 -1.66 -6.94
CA SER A 227 -20.04 -2.95 -6.34
C SER A 227 -20.76 -2.86 -5.00
N LYS A 228 -21.50 -3.93 -4.69
CA LYS A 228 -22.09 -4.20 -3.37
C LYS A 228 -21.25 -5.18 -2.54
N TYR A 229 -20.19 -5.76 -3.10
CA TYR A 229 -19.32 -6.68 -2.37
C TYR A 229 -18.09 -5.98 -1.81
N GLU A 230 -17.59 -6.49 -0.68
CA GLU A 230 -16.37 -6.01 -0.05
C GLU A 230 -15.14 -6.56 -0.80
N TRP A 231 -14.11 -5.72 -0.96
CA TRP A 231 -12.83 -6.15 -1.50
C TRP A 231 -12.15 -7.18 -0.59
N VAL A 232 -11.69 -8.28 -1.18
CA VAL A 232 -10.83 -9.27 -0.49
C VAL A 232 -9.37 -8.89 -0.68
N HIS A 233 -8.67 -8.71 0.43
CA HIS A 233 -7.21 -8.60 0.43
C HIS A 233 -6.61 -10.00 0.41
N GLY A 234 -5.81 -10.31 -0.60
CA GLY A 234 -5.14 -11.59 -0.66
C GLY A 234 -4.11 -11.68 -1.75
N TYR A 235 -3.35 -12.76 -1.73
CA TYR A 235 -2.38 -13.13 -2.75
C TYR A 235 -2.13 -14.64 -2.65
N TYR A 236 -1.52 -15.19 -3.69
CA TYR A 236 -1.05 -16.57 -3.67
C TYR A 236 0.26 -16.73 -4.46
N SER A 237 0.94 -17.82 -4.15
CA SER A 237 2.13 -18.31 -4.85
C SER A 237 1.96 -19.78 -5.17
N LEU A 238 2.65 -20.21 -6.22
CA LEU A 238 2.74 -21.60 -6.62
C LEU A 238 4.21 -22.02 -6.49
N ASP A 239 4.47 -23.09 -5.74
CA ASP A 239 5.77 -23.75 -5.65
C ASP A 239 5.63 -25.17 -6.22
N GLY A 240 6.09 -25.37 -7.45
CA GLY A 240 5.78 -26.57 -8.23
C GLY A 240 4.27 -26.72 -8.44
N SER A 241 3.67 -27.71 -7.80
CA SER A 241 2.22 -27.98 -7.80
C SER A 241 1.52 -27.52 -6.52
N ILE A 242 2.26 -26.99 -5.54
CA ILE A 242 1.69 -26.60 -4.25
C ILE A 242 1.26 -25.13 -4.31
N LEU A 243 -0.04 -24.90 -4.25
CA LEU A 243 -0.63 -23.59 -4.09
C LEU A 243 -0.64 -23.22 -2.61
N SER A 244 -0.17 -22.02 -2.29
CA SER A 244 -0.33 -21.42 -0.96
C SER A 244 -0.68 -19.95 -1.07
N GLY A 245 -1.53 -19.47 -0.17
CA GLY A 245 -1.94 -18.07 -0.18
C GLY A 245 -2.66 -17.62 1.07
N ILE A 246 -3.00 -16.34 1.06
CA ILE A 246 -3.73 -15.65 2.12
C ILE A 246 -4.88 -14.88 1.51
N ALA A 247 -6.05 -14.91 2.15
CA ALA A 247 -7.21 -14.11 1.76
C ALA A 247 -8.03 -13.71 2.98
N TYR A 248 -8.39 -12.43 3.08
CA TYR A 248 -9.25 -11.90 4.14
C TYR A 248 -10.00 -10.64 3.73
N PHE A 249 -11.12 -10.39 4.40
CA PHE A 249 -11.85 -9.13 4.32
C PHE A 249 -11.23 -8.08 5.25
N SER A 250 -11.46 -6.81 4.95
CA SER A 250 -11.00 -5.70 5.77
C SER A 250 -11.87 -5.45 7.01
N LYS A 251 -13.17 -5.74 6.89
CA LYS A 251 -14.21 -5.41 7.89
C LYS A 251 -14.97 -6.64 8.41
N SER A 252 -14.75 -7.82 7.80
CA SER A 252 -15.41 -9.07 8.19
C SER A 252 -14.43 -10.10 8.76
N GLU A 253 -14.87 -10.82 9.79
CA GLU A 253 -14.15 -11.97 10.37
C GLU A 253 -14.57 -13.30 9.73
N THR A 254 -15.45 -13.29 8.72
CA THR A 254 -15.81 -14.48 7.96
C THR A 254 -14.62 -14.97 7.13
N PRO A 255 -14.37 -16.29 7.04
CA PRO A 255 -13.38 -16.80 6.12
C PRO A 255 -13.78 -16.51 4.67
N VAL A 256 -12.78 -16.41 3.79
CA VAL A 256 -12.99 -16.16 2.37
C VAL A 256 -13.11 -17.51 1.66
N ASP A 257 -14.22 -17.73 0.96
CA ASP A 257 -14.35 -18.86 0.06
C ASP A 257 -13.76 -18.53 -1.31
N LEU A 258 -13.03 -19.48 -1.89
CA LEU A 258 -12.25 -19.33 -3.10
C LEU A 258 -12.58 -20.44 -4.10
N GLU A 259 -12.44 -20.12 -5.39
CA GLU A 259 -12.56 -21.06 -6.51
C GLU A 259 -11.24 -21.05 -7.30
N LEU A 260 -10.63 -22.22 -7.45
CA LEU A 260 -9.45 -22.42 -8.28
C LEU A 260 -9.91 -22.80 -9.68
N GLU A 261 -9.46 -22.05 -10.67
CA GLU A 261 -9.84 -22.25 -12.07
C GLU A 261 -8.61 -22.49 -12.93
N VAL A 262 -8.67 -23.49 -13.80
CA VAL A 262 -7.64 -23.79 -14.80
C VAL A 262 -8.34 -23.96 -16.14
N ASN A 263 -7.87 -23.26 -17.17
CA ASN A 263 -8.48 -23.25 -18.51
C ASN A 263 -10.00 -22.94 -18.51
N GLY A 264 -10.47 -22.05 -17.63
CA GLY A 264 -11.88 -21.68 -17.55
C GLY A 264 -12.77 -22.65 -16.74
N VAL A 265 -12.20 -23.71 -16.17
CA VAL A 265 -12.94 -24.72 -15.40
C VAL A 265 -12.54 -24.67 -13.94
N VAL A 266 -13.53 -24.55 -13.04
CA VAL A 266 -13.29 -24.62 -11.59
C VAL A 266 -12.88 -26.04 -11.23
N ILE A 267 -11.64 -26.21 -10.79
CA ILE A 267 -11.06 -27.51 -10.42
C ILE A 267 -11.22 -27.83 -8.93
N GLU A 268 -11.29 -26.80 -8.08
CA GLU A 268 -11.36 -26.96 -6.63
C GLU A 268 -11.98 -25.72 -5.97
N LYS A 269 -12.59 -25.91 -4.81
CA LYS A 269 -13.05 -24.82 -3.94
C LYS A 269 -12.34 -24.90 -2.60
N LEU A 270 -11.85 -23.75 -2.13
CA LEU A 270 -11.12 -23.65 -0.87
C LEU A 270 -11.78 -22.63 0.06
N THR A 271 -11.41 -22.66 1.32
CA THR A 271 -11.79 -21.65 2.30
C THR A 271 -10.54 -21.18 3.05
N ALA A 272 -10.28 -19.88 3.06
CA ALA A 272 -9.14 -19.26 3.73
C ALA A 272 -9.34 -19.21 5.26
N LYS A 273 -9.07 -20.34 5.93
CA LYS A 273 -9.29 -20.53 7.37
C LYS A 273 -8.09 -21.14 8.11
N GLU A 274 -7.04 -21.52 7.39
CA GLU A 274 -5.84 -22.10 7.96
C GLU A 274 -4.99 -21.03 8.63
N SER A 275 -4.17 -21.43 9.61
CA SER A 275 -3.22 -20.52 10.24
C SER A 275 -2.10 -20.17 9.26
N ALA A 276 -1.93 -18.87 8.98
CA ALA A 276 -0.90 -18.36 8.12
C ALA A 276 0.47 -18.44 8.80
N LYS A 277 1.32 -19.34 8.31
CA LYS A 277 2.75 -19.37 8.64
C LYS A 277 3.48 -18.55 7.60
N THR A 278 3.64 -17.26 7.85
CA THR A 278 4.33 -16.37 6.89
C THR A 278 5.72 -16.05 7.42
N GLU A 279 6.72 -16.07 6.54
CA GLU A 279 8.07 -15.58 6.86
C GLU A 279 8.11 -14.07 7.12
N LEU A 280 7.00 -13.39 6.82
CA LEU A 280 6.82 -11.97 7.03
C LEU A 280 6.20 -11.78 8.43
N ASP A 281 6.80 -10.97 9.29
CA ASP A 281 6.20 -10.59 10.58
C ASP A 281 4.99 -9.66 10.36
N LEU A 282 3.88 -10.21 9.84
CA LEU A 282 2.65 -9.50 9.49
C LEU A 282 1.58 -9.72 10.55
N LEU A 283 1.00 -8.61 11.04
CA LEU A 283 -0.20 -8.65 11.86
C LEU A 283 -1.45 -8.86 10.99
N LEU A 284 -1.75 -10.12 10.71
CA LEU A 284 -2.91 -10.54 9.91
C LEU A 284 -4.20 -10.54 10.75
N PRO A 285 -5.37 -10.28 10.13
CA PRO A 285 -6.66 -10.36 10.82
C PRO A 285 -7.02 -11.80 11.18
N ARG A 286 -8.15 -11.99 11.88
CA ARG A 286 -8.66 -13.32 12.27
C ARG A 286 -7.63 -14.17 13.03
N LEU A 287 -6.79 -13.53 13.85
CA LEU A 287 -5.68 -14.18 14.56
C LEU A 287 -4.81 -15.03 13.59
N ALA A 288 -4.55 -14.50 12.40
CA ALA A 288 -3.82 -15.14 11.30
C ALA A 288 -4.49 -16.41 10.70
N HIS A 289 -5.75 -16.73 10.99
CA HIS A 289 -6.47 -17.85 10.38
C HIS A 289 -7.05 -17.49 9.01
N VAL A 290 -6.18 -17.06 8.10
CA VAL A 290 -6.52 -16.46 6.80
C VAL A 290 -5.84 -17.15 5.62
N ALA A 291 -5.14 -18.25 5.88
CA ALA A 291 -4.41 -18.99 4.84
C ALA A 291 -5.28 -20.07 4.19
N PHE A 292 -4.85 -20.46 3.00
CA PHE A 292 -5.35 -21.62 2.26
C PHE A 292 -4.19 -22.27 1.50
N SER A 293 -4.34 -23.56 1.22
CA SER A 293 -3.38 -24.31 0.41
C SER A 293 -4.10 -25.41 -0.39
N ALA A 294 -3.47 -25.85 -1.48
CA ALA A 294 -3.93 -26.99 -2.26
C ALA A 294 -2.74 -27.69 -2.94
N ASP A 295 -2.79 -29.01 -3.03
CA ASP A 295 -1.86 -29.81 -3.83
C ASP A 295 -2.48 -30.07 -5.20
N LEU A 296 -1.92 -29.43 -6.22
CA LEU A 296 -2.40 -29.49 -7.59
C LEU A 296 -1.60 -30.49 -8.43
N SER A 297 -0.91 -31.47 -7.82
CA SER A 297 -0.05 -32.42 -8.55
C SER A 297 -0.82 -33.29 -9.56
N ALA A 298 -2.12 -33.47 -9.35
CA ALA A 298 -3.00 -34.18 -10.28
C ALA A 298 -3.44 -33.31 -11.48
N ILE A 299 -3.21 -31.99 -11.40
CA ILE A 299 -3.52 -31.03 -12.46
C ILE A 299 -2.28 -30.87 -13.32
N GLY A 300 -2.43 -31.09 -14.64
CA GLY A 300 -1.33 -31.03 -15.58
C GLY A 300 -0.74 -29.62 -15.73
N ASP A 301 -1.26 -28.85 -16.69
CA ASP A 301 -0.77 -27.50 -16.95
C ASP A 301 -1.44 -26.46 -16.03
N LEU A 302 -0.64 -25.77 -15.22
CA LEU A 302 -1.06 -24.73 -14.28
C LEU A 302 -0.81 -23.31 -14.80
N ASN A 303 -0.36 -23.12 -16.04
CA ASN A 303 -0.08 -21.79 -16.62
C ASN A 303 -1.32 -20.87 -16.67
N SER A 304 -2.51 -21.46 -16.70
CA SER A 304 -3.80 -20.74 -16.72
C SER A 304 -4.49 -20.70 -15.36
N LEU A 305 -3.79 -21.07 -14.28
CA LEU A 305 -4.36 -21.07 -12.92
C LEU A 305 -4.74 -19.65 -12.50
N VAL A 306 -6.00 -19.49 -12.11
CA VAL A 306 -6.52 -18.28 -11.48
C VAL A 306 -7.29 -18.64 -10.22
N VAL A 307 -7.07 -17.89 -9.15
CA VAL A 307 -7.80 -18.02 -7.89
C VAL A 307 -8.80 -16.88 -7.79
N TYR A 308 -10.08 -17.23 -7.72
CA TYR A 308 -11.19 -16.29 -7.60
C TYR A 308 -11.79 -16.31 -6.20
N VAL A 309 -12.34 -15.17 -5.78
CA VAL A 309 -13.25 -15.09 -4.64
C VAL A 309 -14.64 -15.58 -5.06
N SER A 310 -15.16 -16.56 -4.35
CA SER A 310 -16.48 -17.14 -4.59
C SER A 310 -17.56 -16.07 -4.56
N GLY A 311 -18.46 -16.08 -5.55
CA GLY A 311 -19.62 -15.18 -5.64
C GLY A 311 -19.33 -13.76 -6.15
N THR A 312 -18.08 -13.30 -6.14
CA THR A 312 -17.71 -11.97 -6.67
C THR A 312 -16.88 -12.03 -7.94
N ARG A 313 -16.21 -13.18 -8.19
CA ARG A 313 -15.24 -13.36 -9.29
C ARG A 313 -14.07 -12.38 -9.23
N GLN A 314 -13.79 -11.80 -8.06
CA GLN A 314 -12.58 -11.03 -7.83
C GLN A 314 -11.38 -11.96 -7.94
N GLN A 315 -10.40 -11.63 -8.80
CA GLN A 315 -9.13 -12.35 -8.85
C GLN A 315 -8.29 -12.01 -7.62
N LEU A 316 -7.70 -13.03 -6.98
CA LEU A 316 -6.89 -12.83 -5.78
C LEU A 316 -5.48 -12.29 -6.08
N LYS A 317 -4.97 -12.57 -7.28
CA LYS A 317 -3.71 -12.04 -7.80
C LYS A 317 -3.97 -11.52 -9.19
N LEU A 318 -3.71 -10.23 -9.39
CA LEU A 318 -3.78 -9.59 -10.70
C LEU A 318 -2.41 -9.75 -11.36
N LEU A 319 -2.40 -10.44 -12.49
CA LEU A 319 -1.24 -10.68 -13.34
C LEU A 319 -1.21 -9.68 -14.48
#